data_AF-A0A6G1R9I1-F1
#
_entry.id   AF-A0A6G1R9I1-F1
#
_cell.length_a   1.000
_cell.length_b   1.000
_cell.length_c   1.000
_cell.angle_alpha   90.00
_cell.angle_beta   90.00
_cell.angle_gamma   90.00
#
_symmetry.space_group_name_H-M   'P 1'
#
loop_
_entity.id
_entity.type
_entity.pdbx_description
1 polymer ?
#
loop_
_entity_poly.entity_id
_entity_poly.type
_entity_poly.pdbx_seq_one_letter_code
_entity_poly.pdbx_strand_id
1 'polypeptide(L)'
;KDLLVESLIEILHQKFPESDTEEQHQAYLKPFRILISLLDKPEIGPQVVGDLFLEVTRAFYSCCKDALGSDLKLSYNQSGNILASAIKENKNASEIVKTVNLLITSLSTDFLWDYMTRCFEDCFRNKSTQMRYPLENISTPPTISELCTLLVFLLDVIPLELYSEVQTQYLPQMLSYMVQSLLENMEVLGLPELTHALKTCFKVLSKVQMPPSYLDIETGSGNGSPVKKENVDITLETKSVLQEEDETAFPPLKSEDSGIGLSASSPELSQHLGVPTVTLERDDVWKKGGSIQKTLHCIQELVARFSSKYIFGVQFQETSNENISALNLSGKEKKE
;
A
#
# COMPACT_ATOMS: atom_id res chain seq x y z
N LYS A 1 -7.91 18.03 -20.84
CA LYS A 1 -7.71 17.14 -19.68
C LYS A 1 -7.96 17.92 -18.40
N ASP A 2 -7.18 18.96 -18.15
CA ASP A 2 -7.12 19.69 -16.88
C ASP A 2 -8.48 20.29 -16.46
N LEU A 3 -9.22 20.93 -17.37
CA LEU A 3 -10.59 21.42 -17.11
C LEU A 3 -11.60 20.32 -16.70
N LEU A 4 -11.40 19.07 -17.16
CA LEU A 4 -12.22 17.93 -16.74
C LEU A 4 -11.82 17.46 -15.34
N VAL A 5 -10.53 17.45 -15.02
CA VAL A 5 -10.02 17.18 -13.67
C VAL A 5 -10.59 18.22 -12.69
N GLU A 6 -10.45 19.50 -12.99
CA GLU A 6 -10.99 20.62 -12.19
C GLU A 6 -12.50 20.48 -11.94
N SER A 7 -13.29 20.29 -13.02
CA SER A 7 -14.75 20.09 -12.92
C SER A 7 -15.13 18.85 -12.08
N LEU A 8 -14.36 17.77 -12.16
CA LEU A 8 -14.62 16.56 -11.38
C LEU A 8 -14.25 16.73 -9.90
N ILE A 9 -13.27 17.57 -9.57
CA ILE A 9 -12.92 17.90 -8.18
C ILE A 9 -14.04 18.70 -7.51
N GLU A 10 -14.62 19.68 -8.21
CA GLU A 10 -15.79 20.41 -7.71
C GLU A 10 -16.98 19.47 -7.46
N ILE A 11 -17.22 18.52 -8.37
CA ILE A 11 -18.28 17.51 -8.25
C ILE A 11 -18.02 16.52 -7.10
N LEU A 12 -16.76 16.11 -6.87
CA LEU A 12 -16.36 15.22 -5.76
C LEU A 12 -16.49 15.89 -4.38
N HIS A 13 -16.32 17.21 -4.31
CA HIS A 13 -16.44 18.00 -3.07
C HIS A 13 -17.81 18.68 -2.89
N GLN A 14 -18.76 18.42 -3.78
CA GLN A 14 -20.05 19.10 -3.77
C GLN A 14 -20.83 18.74 -2.49
N LYS A 15 -21.04 19.74 -1.62
CA LYS A 15 -21.92 19.60 -0.46
C LYS A 15 -23.37 19.73 -0.89
N PHE A 16 -24.14 18.66 -0.69
CA PHE A 16 -25.58 18.68 -0.94
C PHE A 16 -26.30 19.32 0.27
N PRO A 17 -27.27 20.22 0.04
CA PRO A 17 -28.13 20.72 1.11
C PRO A 17 -28.99 19.57 1.68
N GLU A 18 -29.65 19.82 2.81
CA GLU A 18 -30.68 18.93 3.37
C GLU A 18 -31.94 18.92 2.46
N SER A 19 -31.82 18.26 1.31
CA SER A 19 -32.90 17.96 0.37
C SER A 19 -33.42 16.54 0.57
N ASP A 20 -34.35 16.10 -0.28
CA ASP A 20 -34.99 14.78 -0.13
C ASP A 20 -33.95 13.64 -0.19
N THR A 21 -34.12 12.65 0.68
CA THR A 21 -33.07 11.65 0.99
C THR A 21 -32.68 10.77 -0.19
N GLU A 22 -33.57 10.55 -1.16
CA GLU A 22 -33.24 9.82 -2.40
C GLU A 22 -32.45 10.68 -3.40
N GLU A 23 -32.74 11.98 -3.51
CA GLU A 23 -32.01 12.90 -4.39
C GLU A 23 -30.57 13.07 -3.89
N GLN A 24 -30.41 13.27 -2.58
CA GLN A 24 -29.11 13.36 -1.92
C GLN A 24 -28.27 12.08 -2.14
N HIS A 25 -28.92 10.90 -2.07
CA HIS A 25 -28.25 9.61 -2.31
C HIS A 25 -27.73 9.47 -3.74
N GLN A 26 -28.55 9.80 -4.75
CA GLN A 26 -28.09 9.79 -6.15
C GLN A 26 -26.94 10.78 -6.38
N ALA A 27 -26.95 11.91 -5.67
CA ALA A 27 -25.93 12.93 -5.76
C ALA A 27 -24.55 12.45 -5.25
N TYR A 28 -24.49 11.70 -4.15
CA TYR A 28 -23.24 11.07 -3.68
C TYR A 28 -22.68 9.99 -4.64
N LEU A 29 -23.54 9.25 -5.35
CA LEU A 29 -23.09 8.18 -6.27
C LEU A 29 -22.65 8.69 -7.64
N LYS A 30 -23.16 9.86 -8.06
CA LYS A 30 -22.93 10.44 -9.39
C LYS A 30 -21.43 10.66 -9.72
N PRO A 31 -20.57 11.23 -8.84
CA PRO A 31 -19.14 11.39 -9.12
C PRO A 31 -18.46 10.06 -9.46
N PHE A 32 -18.65 9.05 -8.62
CA PHE A 32 -18.03 7.73 -8.79
C PHE A 32 -18.52 7.01 -10.05
N ARG A 33 -19.82 7.12 -10.39
CA ARG A 33 -20.36 6.58 -11.64
C ARG A 33 -19.78 7.25 -12.87
N ILE A 34 -19.56 8.57 -12.85
CA ILE A 34 -18.90 9.29 -13.96
C ILE A 34 -17.47 8.78 -14.14
N LEU A 35 -16.73 8.56 -13.04
CA LEU A 35 -15.35 8.04 -13.09
C LEU A 35 -15.30 6.60 -13.63
N ILE A 36 -16.24 5.73 -13.26
CA ILE A 36 -16.36 4.37 -13.82
C ILE A 36 -16.56 4.45 -15.34
N SER A 37 -17.55 5.23 -15.81
CA SER A 37 -17.79 5.41 -17.25
C SER A 37 -16.66 6.14 -18.00
N LEU A 38 -15.77 6.81 -17.28
CA LEU A 38 -14.58 7.43 -17.87
C LEU A 38 -13.46 6.40 -18.06
N LEU A 39 -13.34 5.38 -17.21
CA LEU A 39 -12.37 4.27 -17.40
C LEU A 39 -12.64 3.46 -18.67
N ASP A 40 -13.89 3.43 -19.16
CA ASP A 40 -14.26 2.89 -20.49
C ASP A 40 -13.63 3.68 -21.67
N LYS A 41 -12.90 4.78 -21.41
CA LYS A 41 -12.16 5.59 -22.38
C LYS A 41 -10.65 5.44 -22.14
N PRO A 42 -9.99 4.41 -22.72
CA PRO A 42 -8.59 4.09 -22.39
C PRO A 42 -7.60 5.23 -22.68
N GLU A 43 -7.93 6.13 -23.62
CA GLU A 43 -7.05 7.24 -24.00
C GLU A 43 -6.96 8.35 -22.93
N ILE A 44 -7.98 8.50 -22.06
CA ILE A 44 -8.12 9.64 -21.13
C ILE A 44 -8.45 9.18 -19.71
N GLY A 45 -9.30 8.17 -19.56
CA GLY A 45 -9.85 7.70 -18.30
C GLY A 45 -8.80 7.34 -17.26
N PRO A 46 -7.85 6.43 -17.55
CA PRO A 46 -6.83 6.04 -16.60
C PRO A 46 -6.05 7.26 -16.07
N GLN A 47 -5.60 8.15 -16.97
CA GLN A 47 -4.87 9.35 -16.57
C GLN A 47 -5.70 10.29 -15.69
N VAL A 48 -6.96 10.55 -16.05
CA VAL A 48 -7.83 11.45 -15.28
C VAL A 48 -8.21 10.86 -13.93
N VAL A 49 -8.50 9.55 -13.86
CA VAL A 49 -8.78 8.88 -12.57
C VAL A 49 -7.52 8.86 -11.70
N GLY A 50 -6.34 8.65 -12.28
CA GLY A 50 -5.05 8.71 -11.58
C GLY A 50 -4.78 10.09 -10.95
N ASP A 51 -4.95 11.17 -11.72
CA ASP A 51 -4.78 12.54 -11.23
C ASP A 51 -5.79 12.91 -10.13
N LEU A 52 -6.98 12.29 -10.15
CA LEU A 52 -8.08 12.54 -9.20
C LEU A 52 -8.07 11.63 -7.97
N PHE A 53 -7.26 10.58 -7.92
CA PHE A 53 -7.55 9.43 -7.05
C PHE A 53 -7.50 9.73 -5.54
N LEU A 54 -6.68 10.71 -5.11
CA LEU A 54 -6.74 11.21 -3.74
C LEU A 54 -8.09 11.88 -3.43
N GLU A 55 -8.64 12.66 -4.36
CA GLU A 55 -9.95 13.31 -4.20
C GLU A 55 -11.10 12.29 -4.25
N VAL A 56 -10.96 11.23 -5.06
CA VAL A 56 -11.87 10.07 -5.02
C VAL A 56 -11.87 9.44 -3.62
N THR A 57 -10.68 9.27 -3.02
CA THR A 57 -10.52 8.68 -1.68
C THR A 57 -11.06 9.60 -0.57
N ARG A 58 -10.82 10.92 -0.67
CA ARG A 58 -11.38 11.95 0.22
C ARG A 58 -12.90 12.04 0.13
N ALA A 59 -13.45 12.04 -1.08
CA ALA A 59 -14.89 12.03 -1.32
C ALA A 59 -15.51 10.74 -0.78
N PHE A 60 -14.89 9.57 -1.01
CA PHE A 60 -15.39 8.29 -0.49
C PHE A 60 -15.47 8.28 1.04
N TYR A 61 -14.41 8.71 1.73
CA TYR A 61 -14.42 8.86 3.18
C TYR A 61 -15.51 9.84 3.65
N SER A 62 -15.63 10.99 2.99
CA SER A 62 -16.60 12.04 3.36
C SER A 62 -18.05 11.59 3.14
N CYS A 63 -18.37 10.97 2.00
CA CYS A 63 -19.71 10.43 1.72
C CYS A 63 -20.10 9.35 2.75
N CYS A 64 -19.18 8.46 3.12
CA CYS A 64 -19.44 7.48 4.18
C CYS A 64 -19.57 8.12 5.56
N LYS A 65 -18.81 9.18 5.86
CA LYS A 65 -18.91 9.94 7.10
C LYS A 65 -20.25 10.65 7.23
N ASP A 66 -20.72 11.28 6.16
CA ASP A 66 -22.01 11.99 6.14
C ASP A 66 -23.18 11.00 6.20
N ALA A 67 -23.06 9.82 5.58
CA ALA A 67 -24.07 8.76 5.66
C ALA A 67 -24.14 8.03 7.02
N LEU A 68 -23.02 7.92 7.75
CA LEU A 68 -22.92 7.18 9.03
C LEU A 68 -22.89 8.09 10.28
N GLY A 69 -22.58 9.37 10.14
CA GLY A 69 -22.47 10.32 11.24
C GLY A 69 -21.52 9.84 12.35
N SER A 70 -22.06 9.67 13.58
CA SER A 70 -21.32 9.20 14.75
C SER A 70 -20.92 7.73 14.73
N ASP A 71 -21.43 6.95 13.78
CA ASP A 71 -21.14 5.52 13.67
C ASP A 71 -19.92 5.21 12.81
N LEU A 72 -19.39 6.20 12.09
CA LEU A 72 -18.04 6.10 11.52
C LEU A 72 -16.99 6.16 12.63
N LYS A 73 -16.56 4.97 13.07
CA LYS A 73 -15.51 4.78 14.08
C LYS A 73 -14.41 3.90 13.50
N LEU A 74 -13.26 4.51 13.19
CA LEU A 74 -12.08 3.80 12.70
C LEU A 74 -11.42 3.00 13.82
N SER A 75 -11.12 1.72 13.55
CA SER A 75 -10.48 0.83 14.52
C SER A 75 -8.97 0.79 14.27
N TYR A 76 -8.17 1.38 15.14
CA TYR A 76 -6.70 1.35 15.08
C TYR A 76 -6.08 0.15 15.82
N ASN A 77 -6.91 -0.79 16.27
CA ASN A 77 -6.49 -2.02 16.96
C ASN A 77 -7.11 -3.25 16.26
N GLN A 78 -6.79 -4.45 16.73
CA GLN A 78 -7.38 -5.70 16.23
C GLN A 78 -8.85 -5.90 16.63
N SER A 79 -9.52 -4.93 17.27
CA SER A 79 -10.94 -5.08 17.58
C SER A 79 -11.77 -5.10 16.28
N GLY A 80 -12.80 -5.97 16.28
CA GLY A 80 -13.52 -6.40 15.08
C GLY A 80 -14.15 -5.27 14.27
N ASN A 81 -14.61 -5.62 13.07
CA ASN A 81 -14.98 -4.65 12.03
C ASN A 81 -16.34 -3.96 12.27
N ILE A 82 -16.39 -3.13 13.32
CA ILE A 82 -17.56 -2.31 13.72
C ILE A 82 -18.00 -1.42 12.56
N LEU A 83 -17.05 -0.87 11.81
CA LEU A 83 -17.33 -0.02 10.65
C LEU A 83 -18.04 -0.81 9.54
N ALA A 84 -17.61 -2.03 9.21
CA ALA A 84 -18.30 -2.84 8.21
C ALA A 84 -19.68 -3.32 8.67
N SER A 85 -19.95 -3.52 9.97
CA SER A 85 -21.33 -3.71 10.45
C SER A 85 -22.17 -2.46 10.23
N ALA A 86 -21.70 -1.27 10.63
CA ALA A 86 -22.42 -0.01 10.42
C ALA A 86 -22.70 0.27 8.92
N ILE A 87 -21.74 -0.05 8.04
CA ILE A 87 -21.89 0.04 6.57
C ILE A 87 -22.88 -0.99 6.02
N LYS A 88 -22.96 -2.20 6.60
CA LYS A 88 -23.93 -3.22 6.18
C LYS A 88 -25.35 -2.88 6.64
N GLU A 89 -25.49 -2.24 7.79
CA GLU A 89 -26.76 -1.79 8.36
C GLU A 89 -27.30 -0.51 7.69
N ASN A 90 -26.42 0.35 7.18
CA ASN A 90 -26.78 1.58 6.48
C ASN A 90 -26.80 1.39 4.95
N LYS A 91 -28.01 1.38 4.35
CA LYS A 91 -28.20 1.19 2.89
C LYS A 91 -27.38 2.17 2.05
N ASN A 92 -27.37 3.46 2.42
CA ASN A 92 -26.70 4.51 1.64
C ASN A 92 -25.18 4.30 1.65
N ALA A 93 -24.60 4.07 2.84
CA ALA A 93 -23.18 3.72 2.98
C ALA A 93 -22.83 2.42 2.22
N SER A 94 -23.67 1.38 2.30
CA SER A 94 -23.49 0.13 1.56
C SER A 94 -23.42 0.35 0.04
N GLU A 95 -24.29 1.20 -0.52
CA GLU A 95 -24.33 1.50 -1.95
C GLU A 95 -23.17 2.40 -2.41
N ILE A 96 -22.73 3.36 -1.57
CA ILE A 96 -21.49 4.13 -1.79
C ILE A 96 -20.29 3.17 -1.86
N VAL A 97 -20.14 2.30 -0.86
CA VAL A 97 -19.04 1.32 -0.80
C VAL A 97 -19.04 0.38 -1.99
N LYS A 98 -20.21 -0.16 -2.40
CA LYS A 98 -20.31 -0.99 -3.61
C LYS A 98 -19.89 -0.24 -4.88
N THR A 99 -20.30 1.03 -5.01
CA THR A 99 -19.98 1.85 -6.19
C THR A 99 -18.50 2.20 -6.25
N VAL A 100 -17.89 2.57 -5.12
CA VAL A 100 -16.45 2.86 -5.08
C VAL A 100 -15.61 1.60 -5.19
N ASN A 101 -16.04 0.46 -4.61
CA ASN A 101 -15.37 -0.81 -4.80
C ASN A 101 -15.40 -1.24 -6.28
N LEU A 102 -16.51 -1.00 -6.99
CA LEU A 102 -16.59 -1.23 -8.44
C LEU A 102 -15.54 -0.39 -9.19
N LEU A 103 -15.46 0.92 -8.91
CA LEU A 103 -14.43 1.81 -9.47
C LEU A 103 -13.00 1.32 -9.20
N ILE A 104 -12.71 0.86 -7.97
CA ILE A 104 -11.41 0.31 -7.60
C ILE A 104 -11.14 -1.00 -8.37
N THR A 105 -12.11 -1.89 -8.53
CA THR A 105 -11.96 -3.14 -9.31
C THR A 105 -11.88 -2.94 -10.82
N SER A 106 -12.27 -1.78 -11.34
CA SER A 106 -12.05 -1.39 -12.73
C SER A 106 -10.62 -0.88 -13.00
N LEU A 107 -9.83 -0.66 -11.94
CA LEU A 107 -8.40 -0.35 -12.01
C LEU A 107 -7.59 -1.66 -11.83
N SER A 108 -6.25 -1.59 -11.90
CA SER A 108 -5.41 -2.73 -11.58
C SER A 108 -5.36 -3.00 -10.06
N THR A 109 -5.20 -4.26 -9.66
CA THR A 109 -5.33 -4.72 -8.25
C THR A 109 -4.27 -4.13 -7.31
N ASP A 110 -3.11 -3.77 -7.85
CA ASP A 110 -2.02 -3.06 -7.19
C ASP A 110 -2.31 -1.56 -7.00
N PHE A 111 -3.00 -0.93 -7.95
CA PHE A 111 -3.05 0.54 -8.10
C PHE A 111 -3.42 1.30 -6.83
N LEU A 112 -4.49 0.89 -6.12
CA LEU A 112 -4.93 1.54 -4.89
C LEU A 112 -3.81 1.58 -3.84
N TRP A 113 -3.15 0.45 -3.62
CA TRP A 113 -2.16 0.29 -2.56
C TRP A 113 -0.83 0.93 -2.96
N ASP A 114 -0.45 0.83 -4.24
CA ASP A 114 0.70 1.54 -4.81
C ASP A 114 0.52 3.07 -4.71
N TYR A 115 -0.65 3.58 -5.07
CA TYR A 115 -0.99 5.01 -5.00
C TYR A 115 -0.93 5.53 -3.57
N MET A 116 -1.61 4.86 -2.63
CA MET A 116 -1.66 5.30 -1.24
C MET A 116 -0.29 5.18 -0.55
N THR A 117 0.56 4.23 -0.95
CA THR A 117 1.95 4.13 -0.48
C THR A 117 2.74 5.38 -0.90
N ARG A 118 2.70 5.75 -2.19
CA ARG A 118 3.43 6.93 -2.69
C ARG A 118 2.94 8.23 -2.07
N CYS A 119 1.62 8.41 -1.92
CA CYS A 119 1.08 9.58 -1.24
C CYS A 119 1.67 9.71 0.17
N PHE A 120 1.84 8.58 0.88
CA PHE A 120 2.45 8.56 2.20
C PHE A 120 3.94 8.93 2.16
N GLU A 121 4.71 8.41 1.19
CA GLU A 121 6.12 8.77 0.97
C GLU A 121 6.30 10.26 0.60
N ASP A 122 5.44 10.79 -0.28
CA ASP A 122 5.54 12.17 -0.79
C ASP A 122 5.17 13.23 0.26
N CYS A 123 4.37 12.88 1.29
CA CYS A 123 4.20 13.74 2.48
C CYS A 123 5.52 14.05 3.20
N PHE A 124 6.55 13.23 3.03
CA PHE A 124 7.90 13.49 3.55
C PHE A 124 8.75 14.26 2.54
N ARG A 125 8.69 13.87 1.25
CA ARG A 125 9.45 14.49 0.16
C ARG A 125 9.16 15.99 0.01
N ASN A 126 7.89 16.39 0.11
CA ASN A 126 7.46 17.79 -0.03
C ASN A 126 7.98 18.72 1.08
N LYS A 127 8.48 18.18 2.21
CA LYS A 127 9.16 18.98 3.26
C LYS A 127 10.63 19.27 2.92
N SER A 128 11.23 18.52 2.00
CA SER A 128 12.67 18.53 1.65
C SER A 128 12.93 19.18 0.28
N THR A 129 12.07 18.92 -0.70
CA THR A 129 12.22 19.41 -2.07
C THR A 129 10.95 20.13 -2.53
N GLN A 130 11.10 21.26 -3.22
CA GLN A 130 9.98 22.00 -3.84
C GLN A 130 9.42 21.25 -5.07
N MET A 131 8.91 20.04 -4.87
CA MET A 131 8.05 19.42 -5.87
C MET A 131 6.67 20.06 -5.78
N ARG A 132 6.21 20.63 -6.90
CA ARG A 132 4.86 21.17 -6.98
C ARG A 132 3.87 20.02 -6.95
N TYR A 133 2.90 20.09 -6.06
CA TYR A 133 1.76 19.20 -6.10
C TYR A 133 1.05 19.42 -7.45
N PRO A 134 0.76 18.39 -8.27
CA PRO A 134 0.20 18.59 -9.62
C PRO A 134 -1.11 19.39 -9.64
N LEU A 135 -1.78 19.47 -8.49
CA LEU A 135 -3.09 20.05 -8.27
C LEU A 135 -3.08 21.23 -7.27
N GLU A 136 -1.91 21.84 -7.02
CA GLU A 136 -1.65 22.85 -5.98
C GLU A 136 -2.58 24.09 -6.00
N ASN A 137 -3.19 24.40 -7.15
CA ASN A 137 -4.14 25.51 -7.30
C ASN A 137 -5.61 25.12 -7.01
N ILE A 138 -5.94 23.82 -6.95
CA ILE A 138 -7.31 23.30 -6.93
C ILE A 138 -7.57 22.42 -5.69
N SER A 139 -6.54 21.75 -5.15
CA SER A 139 -6.64 20.91 -3.95
C SER A 139 -5.43 21.05 -3.03
N THR A 140 -5.66 20.86 -1.73
CA THR A 140 -4.61 20.89 -0.70
C THR A 140 -3.81 19.59 -0.69
N PRO A 141 -2.46 19.65 -0.67
CA PRO A 141 -1.61 18.47 -0.47
C PRO A 141 -2.00 17.70 0.79
N PRO A 142 -1.96 16.36 0.78
CA PRO A 142 -2.38 15.56 1.92
C PRO A 142 -1.43 15.71 3.10
N THR A 143 -1.97 15.61 4.32
CA THR A 143 -1.17 15.47 5.54
C THR A 143 -0.96 14.00 5.92
N ILE A 144 0.10 13.71 6.68
CA ILE A 144 0.38 12.34 7.15
C ILE A 144 -0.80 11.79 7.96
N SER A 145 -1.38 12.60 8.86
CA SER A 145 -2.55 12.20 9.66
C SER A 145 -3.82 11.99 8.84
N GLU A 146 -3.98 12.72 7.74
CA GLU A 146 -5.06 12.51 6.79
C GLU A 146 -4.89 11.18 6.05
N LEU A 147 -3.72 10.90 5.47
CA LEU A 147 -3.47 9.62 4.79
C LEU A 147 -3.56 8.44 5.75
N CYS A 148 -3.11 8.57 7.00
CA CYS A 148 -3.33 7.58 8.04
C CYS A 148 -4.82 7.28 8.26
N THR A 149 -5.66 8.32 8.28
CA THR A 149 -7.12 8.19 8.42
C THR A 149 -7.74 7.49 7.21
N LEU A 150 -7.36 7.91 6.00
CA LEU A 150 -7.86 7.35 4.74
C LEU A 150 -7.42 5.88 4.56
N LEU A 151 -6.16 5.54 4.87
CA LEU A 151 -5.65 4.16 4.84
C LEU A 151 -6.41 3.25 5.80
N VAL A 152 -6.60 3.64 7.06
CA VAL A 152 -7.35 2.82 8.03
C VAL A 152 -8.80 2.64 7.60
N PHE A 153 -9.43 3.68 7.05
CA PHE A 153 -10.76 3.59 6.44
C PHE A 153 -10.81 2.58 5.29
N LEU A 154 -9.92 2.69 4.29
CA LEU A 154 -9.85 1.77 3.16
C LEU A 154 -9.66 0.30 3.62
N LEU A 155 -8.77 0.07 4.59
CA LEU A 155 -8.50 -1.25 5.15
C LEU A 155 -9.69 -1.88 5.89
N ASP A 156 -10.61 -1.09 6.45
CA ASP A 156 -11.80 -1.59 7.15
C ASP A 156 -13.03 -1.72 6.25
N VAL A 157 -13.09 -0.97 5.16
CA VAL A 157 -14.25 -0.90 4.26
C VAL A 157 -14.12 -1.80 3.03
N ILE A 158 -12.91 -1.97 2.48
CA ILE A 158 -12.68 -2.86 1.33
C ILE A 158 -12.65 -4.31 1.83
N PRO A 159 -13.37 -5.25 1.19
CA PRO A 159 -13.41 -6.66 1.58
C PRO A 159 -12.13 -7.38 1.14
N LEU A 160 -11.04 -7.18 1.88
CA LEU A 160 -9.70 -7.68 1.57
C LEU A 160 -9.64 -9.21 1.42
N GLU A 161 -10.57 -9.93 2.05
CA GLU A 161 -10.70 -11.38 1.99
C GLU A 161 -11.03 -11.90 0.57
N LEU A 162 -11.50 -11.03 -0.32
CA LEU A 162 -11.72 -11.31 -1.74
C LEU A 162 -10.46 -11.11 -2.61
N TYR A 163 -9.38 -10.56 -2.03
CA TYR A 163 -8.18 -10.11 -2.74
C TYR A 163 -6.92 -10.64 -2.05
N SER A 164 -6.66 -11.95 -2.16
CA SER A 164 -5.54 -12.62 -1.47
C SER A 164 -4.16 -12.00 -1.76
N GLU A 165 -3.91 -11.54 -2.99
CA GLU A 165 -2.70 -10.79 -3.37
C GLU A 165 -2.51 -9.50 -2.55
N VAL A 166 -3.59 -8.81 -2.17
CA VAL A 166 -3.50 -7.61 -1.33
C VAL A 166 -2.96 -7.96 0.05
N GLN A 167 -3.51 -9.00 0.68
CA GLN A 167 -3.09 -9.41 2.02
C GLN A 167 -1.70 -10.07 2.03
N THR A 168 -1.31 -10.73 0.94
CA THR A 168 -0.07 -11.52 0.85
C THR A 168 1.10 -10.81 0.16
N GLN A 169 0.87 -9.77 -0.64
CA GLN A 169 1.91 -9.09 -1.41
C GLN A 169 1.87 -7.56 -1.24
N TYR A 170 0.74 -6.91 -1.55
CA TYR A 170 0.69 -5.44 -1.60
C TYR A 170 0.74 -4.78 -0.20
N LEU A 171 0.01 -5.29 0.79
CA LEU A 171 0.07 -4.76 2.16
C LEU A 171 1.42 -5.00 2.86
N PRO A 172 2.08 -6.16 2.73
CA PRO A 172 3.48 -6.34 3.15
C PRO A 172 4.47 -5.33 2.54
N GLN A 173 4.32 -5.02 1.25
CA GLN A 173 5.16 -4.05 0.55
C GLN A 173 4.89 -2.63 1.07
N MET A 174 3.63 -2.21 1.09
CA MET A 174 3.19 -0.94 1.68
C MET A 174 3.74 -0.74 3.10
N LEU A 175 3.62 -1.75 3.96
CA LEU A 175 4.13 -1.70 5.33
C LEU A 175 5.65 -1.45 5.38
N SER A 176 6.41 -2.09 4.49
CA SER A 176 7.86 -1.88 4.38
C SER A 176 8.21 -0.45 4.00
N TYR A 177 7.55 0.13 2.99
CA TYR A 177 7.77 1.51 2.56
C TYR A 177 7.32 2.53 3.61
N MET A 178 6.18 2.29 4.28
CA MET A 178 5.69 3.15 5.36
C MET A 178 6.68 3.19 6.54
N VAL A 179 7.15 2.02 7.01
CA VAL A 179 8.10 1.97 8.14
C VAL A 179 9.46 2.54 7.75
N GLN A 180 9.95 2.29 6.53
CA GLN A 180 11.18 2.92 6.01
C GLN A 180 11.06 4.44 6.01
N SER A 181 9.96 4.99 5.50
CA SER A 181 9.70 6.44 5.46
C SER A 181 9.67 7.06 6.86
N LEU A 182 9.07 6.36 7.84
CA LEU A 182 9.05 6.80 9.24
C LEU A 182 10.44 6.79 9.88
N LEU A 183 11.29 5.82 9.53
CA LEU A 183 12.66 5.70 10.01
C LEU A 183 13.55 6.83 9.44
N GLU A 184 13.46 7.09 8.14
CA GLU A 184 14.23 8.14 7.47
C GLU A 184 13.83 9.55 7.95
N ASN A 185 12.54 9.76 8.29
CA ASN A 185 11.99 11.08 8.60
C ASN A 185 11.62 11.28 10.08
N MET A 186 12.10 10.40 10.97
CA MET A 186 11.82 10.45 12.43
C MET A 186 12.27 11.78 13.09
N GLU A 187 13.21 12.49 12.47
CA GLU A 187 13.69 13.79 12.94
C GLU A 187 12.74 14.96 12.59
N VAL A 188 11.98 14.83 11.50
CA VAL A 188 11.06 15.86 10.97
C VAL A 188 9.62 15.66 11.47
N LEU A 189 9.29 14.46 11.93
CA LEU A 189 7.97 14.08 12.43
C LEU A 189 7.69 14.60 13.84
N GLY A 190 6.50 15.18 14.05
CA GLY A 190 5.97 15.38 15.39
C GLY A 190 5.60 14.06 16.08
N LEU A 191 5.77 13.96 17.41
CA LEU A 191 5.35 12.78 18.18
C LEU A 191 3.88 12.35 17.93
N PRO A 192 2.89 13.26 17.76
CA PRO A 192 1.53 12.87 17.39
C PRO A 192 1.44 12.23 16.00
N GLU A 193 2.14 12.78 15.01
CA GLU A 193 2.17 12.25 13.64
C GLU A 193 2.82 10.85 13.60
N LEU A 194 3.98 10.71 14.26
CA LEU A 194 4.67 9.42 14.39
C LEU A 194 3.80 8.38 15.09
N THR A 195 3.10 8.76 16.17
CA THR A 195 2.18 7.87 16.89
C THR A 195 1.00 7.44 16.02
N HIS A 196 0.45 8.35 15.22
CA HIS A 196 -0.65 8.06 14.31
C HIS A 196 -0.20 7.10 13.20
N ALA A 197 0.92 7.41 12.55
CA ALA A 197 1.49 6.58 11.50
C ALA A 197 1.87 5.18 11.99
N LEU A 198 2.44 5.05 13.19
CA LEU A 198 2.73 3.73 13.78
C LEU A 198 1.46 2.91 14.08
N LYS A 199 0.37 3.55 14.51
CA LYS A 199 -0.94 2.89 14.63
C LYS A 199 -1.49 2.45 13.27
N THR A 200 -1.28 3.23 12.21
CA THR A 200 -1.63 2.82 10.83
C THR A 200 -0.75 1.66 10.36
N CYS A 201 0.56 1.66 10.60
CA CYS A 201 1.44 0.52 10.30
C CYS A 201 0.99 -0.75 11.03
N PHE A 202 0.61 -0.65 12.30
CA PHE A 202 0.03 -1.77 13.05
C PHE A 202 -1.30 -2.25 12.44
N LYS A 203 -2.15 -1.33 11.96
CA LYS A 203 -3.40 -1.67 11.26
C LYS A 203 -3.13 -2.39 9.93
N VAL A 204 -2.19 -1.91 9.12
CA VAL A 204 -1.75 -2.58 7.88
C VAL A 204 -1.26 -4.00 8.21
N LEU A 205 -0.35 -4.14 9.19
CA LEU A 205 0.15 -5.43 9.65
C LEU A 205 -0.97 -6.37 10.12
N SER A 206 -2.03 -5.85 10.76
CA SER A 206 -3.19 -6.67 11.18
C SER A 206 -4.05 -7.22 10.03
N LYS A 207 -3.86 -6.73 8.80
CA LYS A 207 -4.52 -7.21 7.58
C LYS A 207 -3.60 -8.03 6.67
N VAL A 208 -2.30 -8.04 6.95
CA VAL A 208 -1.31 -8.90 6.28
C VAL A 208 -1.57 -10.37 6.63
N GLN A 209 -1.48 -11.24 5.63
CA GLN A 209 -1.59 -12.69 5.79
C GLN A 209 -0.40 -13.38 5.13
N MET A 210 0.16 -14.40 5.80
CA MET A 210 1.20 -15.24 5.21
C MET A 210 0.60 -16.14 4.12
N PRO A 211 1.23 -16.28 2.93
CA PRO A 211 0.74 -17.18 1.89
C PRO A 211 0.75 -18.63 2.39
N PRO A 212 -0.27 -19.45 2.07
CA PRO A 212 -0.38 -20.82 2.57
C PRO A 212 0.86 -21.70 2.31
N SER A 213 1.52 -21.50 1.17
CA SER A 213 2.74 -22.22 0.77
C SER A 213 3.93 -22.06 1.72
N TYR A 214 3.91 -21.07 2.63
CA TYR A 214 4.95 -20.89 3.66
C TYR A 214 4.60 -21.58 4.99
N LEU A 215 3.34 -21.97 5.20
CA LEU A 215 2.87 -22.62 6.43
C LEU A 215 3.16 -24.13 6.44
N ASP A 216 3.16 -24.78 5.28
CA ASP A 216 3.39 -26.23 5.15
C ASP A 216 4.85 -26.64 5.43
N ILE A 217 5.78 -25.68 5.51
CA ILE A 217 7.22 -25.93 5.69
C ILE A 217 7.55 -26.27 7.16
N GLU A 218 6.72 -25.82 8.12
CA GLU A 218 6.95 -26.06 9.56
C GLU A 218 6.28 -27.33 10.12
N THR A 219 5.45 -28.04 9.34
CA THR A 219 4.86 -29.33 9.75
C THR A 219 5.74 -30.55 9.45
N GLY A 220 7.02 -30.33 9.15
CA GLY A 220 8.08 -31.34 9.15
C GLY A 220 8.41 -31.92 10.54
N SER A 221 7.38 -32.38 11.26
CA SER A 221 7.50 -32.99 12.59
C SER A 221 8.33 -34.27 12.51
N GLY A 222 9.53 -34.21 13.08
CA GLY A 222 10.47 -35.32 13.11
C GLY A 222 10.01 -36.48 14.00
N ASN A 223 9.15 -37.35 13.47
CA ASN A 223 8.92 -38.67 14.05
C ASN A 223 9.92 -39.68 13.47
N GLY A 224 11.09 -39.78 14.10
CA GLY A 224 11.98 -40.90 13.88
C GLY A 224 11.38 -42.19 14.44
N SER A 225 11.40 -43.27 13.66
CA SER A 225 11.36 -44.64 14.18
C SER A 225 12.25 -45.54 13.33
N PRO A 226 13.16 -46.34 13.92
CA PRO A 226 14.24 -46.98 13.16
C PRO A 226 13.90 -48.42 12.75
N VAL A 227 14.11 -48.74 11.47
CA VAL A 227 14.33 -50.13 11.05
C VAL A 227 15.56 -50.19 10.14
N LYS A 228 16.67 -50.66 10.71
CA LYS A 228 17.80 -51.19 9.92
C LYS A 228 17.33 -52.44 9.17
N LYS A 229 17.62 -52.52 7.87
CA LYS A 229 18.06 -53.77 7.23
C LYS A 229 19.25 -53.46 6.32
N GLU A 230 20.22 -54.36 6.36
CA GLU A 230 21.58 -54.21 5.84
C GLU A 230 21.89 -55.46 4.99
N ASN A 231 22.79 -55.34 4.00
CA ASN A 231 23.48 -56.42 3.26
C ASN A 231 22.71 -57.13 2.11
N VAL A 232 23.20 -57.15 0.84
CA VAL A 232 24.20 -58.08 0.18
C VAL A 232 23.46 -59.09 -0.74
N ASP A 233 23.81 -59.32 -2.02
CA ASP A 233 24.80 -58.74 -2.98
C ASP A 233 24.55 -59.29 -4.43
N ILE A 234 25.38 -58.93 -5.43
CA ILE A 234 25.67 -59.67 -6.70
C ILE A 234 24.50 -59.70 -7.75
N THR A 235 24.61 -59.45 -9.08
CA THR A 235 25.68 -59.75 -10.08
C THR A 235 25.66 -58.84 -11.33
N LEU A 236 26.75 -58.94 -12.10
CA LEU A 236 27.19 -58.31 -13.36
C LEU A 236 26.31 -58.44 -14.63
N GLU A 237 26.45 -57.42 -15.50
CA GLU A 237 26.60 -57.38 -16.97
C GLU A 237 25.68 -58.17 -17.95
N THR A 238 25.17 -57.46 -18.98
CA THR A 238 25.43 -57.74 -20.43
C THR A 238 24.99 -56.54 -21.31
N LYS A 239 25.73 -56.28 -22.42
CA LYS A 239 25.53 -55.17 -23.38
C LYS A 239 24.64 -55.53 -24.58
N SER A 240 23.85 -54.56 -25.07
CA SER A 240 23.67 -54.19 -26.51
C SER A 240 22.73 -52.96 -26.59
N VAL A 241 23.09 -51.72 -26.96
CA VAL A 241 23.77 -51.15 -28.15
C VAL A 241 22.80 -50.85 -29.31
N LEU A 242 22.57 -49.54 -29.55
CA LEU A 242 21.79 -48.88 -30.64
C LEU A 242 20.25 -49.03 -30.51
N GLN A 243 19.41 -48.01 -30.80
CA GLN A 243 19.57 -46.88 -31.72
C GLN A 243 18.87 -45.57 -31.23
N GLU A 244 19.40 -44.46 -31.73
CA GLU A 244 18.83 -43.12 -31.97
C GLU A 244 17.30 -42.93 -31.89
N GLU A 245 16.83 -41.93 -31.12
CA GLU A 245 16.22 -40.69 -31.68
C GLU A 245 16.04 -39.59 -30.59
N ASP A 246 15.70 -38.38 -31.04
CA ASP A 246 15.81 -37.09 -30.33
C ASP A 246 14.48 -36.68 -29.66
N GLU A 247 14.46 -36.45 -28.33
CA GLU A 247 13.36 -35.73 -27.68
C GLU A 247 13.85 -34.49 -26.91
N THR A 248 13.49 -33.35 -27.50
CA THR A 248 13.76 -32.00 -27.03
C THR A 248 13.00 -31.65 -25.75
N ALA A 249 13.57 -30.74 -24.95
CA ALA A 249 12.96 -30.28 -23.71
C ALA A 249 11.59 -29.62 -23.94
N PHE A 250 10.57 -30.11 -23.21
CA PHE A 250 9.22 -29.54 -23.24
C PHE A 250 9.20 -28.09 -22.69
N PRO A 251 8.67 -27.11 -23.44
CA PRO A 251 8.41 -25.77 -22.90
C PRO A 251 7.15 -25.79 -22.00
N PRO A 252 6.99 -24.82 -21.07
CA PRO A 252 5.83 -24.77 -20.19
C PRO A 252 4.53 -24.52 -20.98
N LEU A 253 3.53 -25.39 -20.76
CA LEU A 253 2.23 -25.28 -21.39
C LEU A 253 1.50 -24.02 -20.90
N LYS A 254 1.14 -23.13 -21.83
CA LYS A 254 0.15 -22.07 -21.58
C LYS A 254 -1.24 -22.71 -21.57
N SER A 255 -1.93 -22.66 -20.44
CA SER A 255 -3.37 -22.93 -20.37
C SER A 255 -4.15 -21.66 -20.71
N GLU A 256 -4.57 -21.53 -21.96
CA GLU A 256 -5.73 -20.71 -22.31
C GLU A 256 -7.02 -21.48 -21.99
N ASP A 257 -8.10 -20.72 -21.78
CA ASP A 257 -9.48 -21.14 -21.53
C ASP A 257 -9.83 -21.80 -20.18
N SER A 258 -10.34 -20.96 -19.27
CA SER A 258 -11.58 -21.26 -18.55
C SER A 258 -12.30 -19.96 -18.24
N GLY A 259 -13.26 -19.60 -19.10
CA GLY A 259 -14.02 -18.36 -19.00
C GLY A 259 -14.93 -18.27 -17.77
N ILE A 260 -14.49 -17.53 -16.74
CA ILE A 260 -15.39 -16.80 -15.81
C ILE A 260 -14.91 -15.35 -15.77
N GLY A 261 -15.59 -14.48 -16.52
CA GLY A 261 -15.21 -13.08 -16.70
C GLY A 261 -15.54 -12.19 -15.51
N LEU A 262 -14.66 -12.16 -14.50
CA LEU A 262 -14.64 -11.12 -13.46
C LEU A 262 -13.30 -10.35 -13.39
N SER A 263 -12.29 -10.73 -14.17
CA SER A 263 -11.03 -10.00 -14.29
C SER A 263 -11.12 -8.94 -15.39
N ALA A 264 -11.65 -7.76 -15.05
CA ALA A 264 -11.76 -6.61 -15.96
C ALA A 264 -10.50 -5.72 -16.00
N SER A 265 -9.45 -6.07 -15.25
CA SER A 265 -8.18 -5.33 -15.22
C SER A 265 -7.33 -5.64 -16.46
N SER A 266 -7.51 -4.89 -17.55
CA SER A 266 -6.56 -4.96 -18.68
C SER A 266 -5.18 -4.45 -18.24
N PRO A 267 -4.07 -5.15 -18.57
CA PRO A 267 -2.71 -4.66 -18.32
C PRO A 267 -2.37 -3.39 -19.11
N GLU A 268 -3.21 -2.97 -20.06
CA GLU A 268 -3.07 -1.70 -20.78
C GLU A 268 -3.41 -0.50 -19.87
N LEU A 269 -4.38 -0.65 -18.95
CA LEU A 269 -4.84 0.42 -18.06
C LEU A 269 -3.71 0.87 -17.10
N SER A 270 -2.90 -0.05 -16.60
CA SER A 270 -1.76 0.27 -15.73
C SER A 270 -0.65 1.03 -16.45
N GLN A 271 -0.42 0.75 -17.74
CA GLN A 271 0.52 1.51 -18.57
C GLN A 271 0.04 2.95 -18.81
N HIS A 272 -1.27 3.16 -18.96
CA HIS A 272 -1.87 4.48 -19.18
C HIS A 272 -2.01 5.34 -17.91
N LEU A 273 -1.91 4.76 -16.71
CA LEU A 273 -2.00 5.51 -15.44
C LEU A 273 -0.81 6.45 -15.19
N GLY A 274 0.34 6.25 -15.86
CA GLY A 274 1.51 7.15 -15.77
C GLY A 274 2.23 7.18 -14.41
N VAL A 275 1.71 6.45 -13.43
CA VAL A 275 2.21 6.29 -12.07
C VAL A 275 3.36 5.25 -12.09
N PRO A 276 4.65 5.64 -11.93
CA PRO A 276 5.78 4.74 -12.21
C PRO A 276 5.82 3.59 -11.20
N THR A 277 5.42 2.37 -11.57
CA THR A 277 5.23 1.21 -10.66
C THR A 277 6.32 1.15 -9.58
N VAL A 278 5.94 1.15 -8.30
CA VAL A 278 6.91 0.94 -7.21
C VAL A 278 7.54 -0.41 -7.52
N THR A 279 8.86 -0.45 -7.71
CA THR A 279 9.52 -1.58 -8.38
C THR A 279 9.14 -2.88 -7.68
N LEU A 280 8.26 -3.62 -8.34
CA LEU A 280 7.59 -4.76 -7.76
C LEU A 280 8.62 -5.90 -7.77
N GLU A 281 9.36 -6.05 -6.65
CA GLU A 281 10.13 -7.25 -6.30
C GLU A 281 9.12 -8.40 -6.13
N ARG A 282 8.57 -8.89 -7.27
CA ARG A 282 7.34 -9.70 -7.34
C ARG A 282 7.40 -10.99 -6.55
N ASP A 283 8.61 -11.53 -6.35
CA ASP A 283 8.79 -12.88 -5.81
C ASP A 283 9.38 -12.93 -4.40
N ASP A 284 9.78 -11.80 -3.79
CA ASP A 284 10.69 -11.83 -2.63
C ASP A 284 10.07 -11.36 -1.30
N VAL A 285 8.82 -10.88 -1.26
CA VAL A 285 8.14 -10.33 -0.07
C VAL A 285 8.37 -11.11 1.23
N TRP A 286 8.27 -12.45 1.16
CA TRP A 286 8.38 -13.38 2.29
C TRP A 286 9.72 -14.12 2.37
N LYS A 287 10.63 -13.90 1.40
CA LYS A 287 11.95 -14.53 1.39
C LYS A 287 12.93 -13.74 2.27
N LYS A 288 14.10 -14.32 2.49
CA LYS A 288 15.24 -13.62 3.12
C LYS A 288 15.64 -12.42 2.26
N GLY A 289 15.68 -11.23 2.86
CA GLY A 289 15.85 -9.94 2.16
C GLY A 289 14.55 -9.29 1.70
N GLY A 290 13.40 -9.96 1.85
CA GLY A 290 12.08 -9.50 1.44
C GLY A 290 11.52 -8.33 2.25
N SER A 291 10.40 -7.77 1.78
CA SER A 291 9.66 -6.67 2.42
C SER A 291 9.35 -6.92 3.89
N ILE A 292 8.97 -8.15 4.28
CA ILE A 292 8.68 -8.48 5.69
C ILE A 292 9.96 -8.44 6.55
N GLN A 293 11.10 -8.93 6.03
CA GLN A 293 12.37 -8.86 6.76
C GLN A 293 12.93 -7.43 6.81
N LYS A 294 12.84 -6.69 5.69
CA LYS A 294 13.15 -5.25 5.61
C LYS A 294 12.33 -4.50 6.68
N THR A 295 11.02 -4.71 6.74
CA THR A 295 10.11 -4.14 7.76
C THR A 295 10.58 -4.43 9.18
N LEU A 296 10.88 -5.70 9.52
CA LEU A 296 11.33 -6.07 10.87
C LEU A 296 12.60 -5.33 11.28
N HIS A 297 13.59 -5.24 10.38
CA HIS A 297 14.82 -4.50 10.63
C HIS A 297 14.57 -3.00 10.83
N CYS A 298 13.70 -2.41 10.01
CA CYS A 298 13.34 -0.99 10.13
C CYS A 298 12.59 -0.69 11.44
N ILE A 299 11.72 -1.58 11.92
CA ILE A 299 11.07 -1.45 13.24
C ILE A 299 12.11 -1.50 14.36
N GLN A 300 13.09 -2.42 14.29
CA GLN A 300 14.15 -2.53 15.30
C GLN A 300 14.99 -1.25 15.38
N GLU A 301 15.43 -0.72 14.23
CA GLU A 301 16.19 0.53 14.15
C GLU A 301 15.33 1.74 14.59
N LEU A 302 14.06 1.81 14.19
CA LEU A 302 13.15 2.88 14.61
C LEU A 302 12.97 2.89 16.15
N VAL A 303 12.81 1.73 16.77
CA VAL A 303 12.72 1.60 18.24
C VAL A 303 14.04 2.02 18.89
N ALA A 304 15.19 1.65 18.33
CA ALA A 304 16.51 2.04 18.83
C ALA A 304 16.73 3.57 18.76
N ARG A 305 16.42 4.19 17.62
CA ARG A 305 16.52 5.65 17.43
C ARG A 305 15.52 6.42 18.30
N PHE A 306 14.27 5.97 18.36
CA PHE A 306 13.25 6.56 19.22
C PHE A 306 13.68 6.53 20.69
N SER A 307 14.17 5.37 21.16
CA SER A 307 14.66 5.23 22.54
C SER A 307 15.87 6.12 22.80
N SER A 308 16.83 6.16 21.88
CA SER A 308 18.02 7.02 21.99
C SER A 308 17.64 8.50 22.13
N LYS A 309 16.77 9.00 21.24
CA LYS A 309 16.35 10.41 21.19
C LYS A 309 15.42 10.81 22.34
N TYR A 310 14.36 10.04 22.59
CA TYR A 310 13.26 10.46 23.46
C TYR A 310 13.29 9.85 24.87
N ILE A 311 14.03 8.76 25.11
CA ILE A 311 14.15 8.12 26.43
C ILE A 311 15.52 8.39 27.04
N PHE A 312 16.60 8.20 26.27
CA PHE A 312 17.97 8.36 26.76
C PHE A 312 18.58 9.75 26.53
N GLY A 313 17.91 10.62 25.75
CA GLY A 313 18.37 11.99 25.47
C GLY A 313 19.64 12.08 24.62
N VAL A 314 20.02 10.99 23.96
CA VAL A 314 21.19 10.93 23.06
C VAL A 314 20.76 11.48 21.70
N GLN A 315 21.10 12.75 21.44
CA GLN A 315 21.07 13.27 20.08
C GLN A 315 22.21 12.64 19.28
N PHE A 316 21.87 11.93 18.20
CA PHE A 316 22.83 11.64 17.15
C PHE A 316 23.18 12.96 16.46
N GLN A 317 24.27 13.57 16.89
CA GLN A 317 24.89 14.65 16.16
C GLN A 317 25.45 14.05 14.86
N GLU A 318 24.74 14.23 13.75
CA GLU A 318 25.31 14.01 12.43
C GLU A 318 26.61 14.81 12.37
N THR A 319 27.73 14.12 12.13
CA THR A 319 29.03 14.74 12.00
C THR A 319 29.10 15.51 10.69
N SER A 320 28.52 16.70 10.67
CA SER A 320 28.83 17.71 9.68
C SER A 320 30.33 17.98 9.73
N ASN A 321 31.00 17.75 8.61
CA ASN A 321 32.44 17.98 8.43
C ASN A 321 32.74 19.49 8.33
N GLU A 322 32.51 20.24 9.41
CA GLU A 322 32.88 21.65 9.53
C GLU A 322 33.62 21.91 10.84
N ASN A 323 34.86 21.41 10.94
CA ASN A 323 35.69 21.71 12.11
C ASN A 323 37.21 21.81 11.83
N ILE A 324 37.61 22.35 10.66
CA ILE A 324 38.97 22.90 10.44
C ILE A 324 38.93 24.18 9.59
N SER A 325 38.37 25.26 10.15
CA SER A 325 38.57 26.63 9.60
C SER A 325 38.50 27.75 10.66
N ALA A 326 38.41 27.41 11.95
CA ALA A 326 38.25 28.36 13.06
C ALA A 326 39.42 28.38 14.06
N LEU A 327 40.66 28.19 13.58
CA LEU A 327 41.88 28.51 14.34
C LEU A 327 42.89 29.17 13.41
N ASN A 328 42.96 30.51 13.45
CA ASN A 328 44.13 31.38 13.18
C ASN A 328 43.70 32.84 12.93
N LEU A 329 42.98 33.48 13.87
CA LEU A 329 42.66 34.92 13.80
C LEU A 329 42.44 35.58 15.19
N SER A 330 43.26 35.23 16.19
CA SER A 330 43.34 35.95 17.47
C SER A 330 44.81 36.08 17.92
N GLY A 331 45.52 37.08 17.40
CA GLY A 331 46.97 37.15 17.58
C GLY A 331 47.65 38.44 17.20
N LYS A 332 47.03 39.62 17.45
CA LYS A 332 47.72 40.91 17.56
C LYS A 332 46.77 42.03 18.01
N GLU A 333 46.81 42.40 19.29
CA GLU A 333 46.69 43.80 19.68
C GLU A 333 47.18 44.04 21.12
N LYS A 334 47.99 45.10 21.31
CA LYS A 334 48.52 45.64 22.58
C LYS A 334 49.56 44.72 23.28
N LYS A 335 50.67 45.24 23.84
CA LYS A 335 51.05 46.64 24.15
C LYS A 335 52.56 46.70 24.38
N GLU A 336 53.27 47.67 23.78
CA GLU A 336 54.14 48.65 24.45
C GLU A 336 54.39 49.83 23.50
#